data_AF-A0A955Z444-F1
#
_entry.id   AF-A0A955Z444-F1
#
_cell.length_a   1.000
_cell.length_b   1.000
_cell.length_c   1.000
_cell.angle_alpha   90.00
_cell.angle_beta   90.00
_cell.angle_gamma   90.00
#
_symmetry.space_group_name_H-M   'P 1'
#
loop_
_entity.id
_entity.type
_entity.pdbx_description
1 polymer ?
#
loop_
_entity_poly.entity_id
_entity_poly.type
_entity_poly.pdbx_seq_one_letter_code
_entity_poly.pdbx_strand_id
1 'polypeptide(L)'
;MAFARTAVASLAAGARDATVRAKLDAVRDAYAGPYRVGEQTVSARPMFRINMGHNHAAMKSHAKELDGIAARVGVNGYGVRMGFAGAGDLRKVTQALIDRGHLPPGPPGTEAERIRQMQWEWGVGVDCAAYTGAALTAATGKSRHALGLAPAGMEAFRNLDKNRHFSKVSPVDVRTGDVITLDAVNDYGHNVIVRGRSVADPAKQAALTQAHPELGAFFASAGPHHVIEVDSSWGAGSDGASYGGFRTDTWIYDESTKKWASFDRHVDPIGVNISFAGPAGDIFHGAYRAK
;
A
#
# COMPACT_ATOMS: atom_id res chain seq x y z
N MET A 1 26.67 29.45 -15.49
CA MET A 1 25.22 29.57 -15.15
C MET A 1 24.44 28.24 -15.15
N ALA A 2 24.89 27.16 -15.79
CA ALA A 2 24.17 25.87 -15.79
C ALA A 2 24.14 25.14 -14.42
N PHE A 3 25.26 25.14 -13.69
CA PHE A 3 25.37 24.47 -12.38
C PHE A 3 24.40 24.99 -11.30
N ALA A 4 24.17 26.31 -11.26
CA ALA A 4 23.25 26.90 -10.29
C ALA A 4 21.77 26.48 -10.53
N ARG A 5 21.37 26.25 -11.78
CA ARG A 5 20.01 25.81 -12.12
C ARG A 5 19.75 24.37 -11.68
N THR A 6 20.74 23.49 -11.79
CA THR A 6 20.62 22.08 -11.38
C THR A 6 20.47 21.93 -9.86
N ALA A 7 21.24 22.68 -9.08
CA ALA A 7 21.17 22.61 -7.62
C ALA A 7 19.79 23.07 -7.08
N VAL A 8 19.26 24.18 -7.61
CA VAL A 8 17.95 24.71 -7.20
C VAL A 8 16.81 23.75 -7.59
N ALA A 9 16.87 23.14 -8.78
CA ALA A 9 15.86 22.16 -9.20
C ALA A 9 15.87 20.89 -8.32
N SER A 10 17.06 20.43 -7.90
CA SER A 10 17.22 19.28 -7.01
C SER A 10 16.64 19.56 -5.61
N LEU A 11 16.94 20.74 -5.03
CA LEU A 11 16.40 21.15 -3.73
C LEU A 11 14.87 21.29 -3.76
N ALA A 12 14.31 21.89 -4.82
CA ALA A 12 12.88 22.02 -4.98
C ALA A 12 12.17 20.66 -5.14
N ALA A 13 12.79 19.71 -5.87
CA ALA A 13 12.28 18.35 -5.98
C ALA A 13 12.30 17.63 -4.62
N GLY A 14 13.39 17.77 -3.85
CA GLY A 14 13.49 17.20 -2.49
C GLY A 14 12.43 17.76 -1.54
N ALA A 15 12.20 19.07 -1.54
CA ALA A 15 11.18 19.72 -0.69
C ALA A 15 9.75 19.29 -1.06
N ARG A 16 9.46 19.18 -2.36
CA ARG A 16 8.18 18.64 -2.85
C ARG A 16 7.98 17.22 -2.35
N ASP A 17 8.97 16.35 -2.54
CA ASP A 17 8.87 14.94 -2.18
C ASP A 17 8.69 14.76 -0.66
N ALA A 18 9.38 15.55 0.16
CA ALA A 18 9.16 15.56 1.61
C ALA A 18 7.73 15.98 1.98
N THR A 19 7.19 17.01 1.32
CA THR A 19 5.80 17.46 1.54
C THR A 19 4.80 16.39 1.14
N VAL A 20 4.98 15.74 -0.03
CA VAL A 20 4.09 14.66 -0.47
C VAL A 20 4.21 13.46 0.47
N ARG A 21 5.42 13.08 0.88
CA ARG A 21 5.65 11.98 1.83
C ARG A 21 4.91 12.22 3.16
N ALA A 22 4.97 13.43 3.71
CA ALA A 22 4.23 13.77 4.93
C ALA A 22 2.71 13.62 4.75
N LYS A 23 2.16 13.92 3.57
CA LYS A 23 0.74 13.68 3.27
C LYS A 23 0.41 12.20 3.17
N LEU A 24 1.30 11.39 2.58
CA LEU A 24 1.15 9.93 2.54
C LEU A 24 1.20 9.33 3.95
N ASP A 25 2.10 9.82 4.81
CA ASP A 25 2.15 9.44 6.23
C ASP A 25 0.84 9.76 6.95
N ALA A 26 0.29 10.96 6.73
CA ALA A 26 -1.00 11.34 7.33
C ALA A 26 -2.15 10.42 6.86
N VAL A 27 -2.17 9.98 5.60
CA VAL A 27 -3.16 9.01 5.10
C VAL A 27 -2.99 7.66 5.80
N ARG A 28 -1.76 7.13 5.85
CA ARG A 28 -1.44 5.89 6.55
C ARG A 28 -1.92 5.95 8.00
N ASP A 29 -1.53 7.00 8.71
CA ASP A 29 -1.78 7.14 10.14
C ASP A 29 -3.28 7.28 10.40
N ALA A 30 -4.03 7.97 9.53
CA ALA A 30 -5.49 8.05 9.61
C ALA A 30 -6.17 6.68 9.49
N TYR A 31 -5.67 5.80 8.61
CA TYR A 31 -6.16 4.43 8.48
C TYR A 31 -5.75 3.53 9.66
N ALA A 32 -4.67 3.87 10.36
CA ALA A 32 -4.17 3.08 11.49
C ALA A 32 -4.90 3.35 12.82
N GLY A 33 -5.83 4.29 12.88
CA GLY A 33 -6.54 4.64 14.11
C GLY A 33 -6.32 6.10 14.49
N PRO A 34 -6.50 6.50 15.76
CA PRO A 34 -6.39 5.69 16.98
C PRO A 34 -7.62 4.83 17.33
N TYR A 35 -7.40 3.83 18.19
CA TYR A 35 -8.43 2.98 18.81
C TYR A 35 -8.30 3.01 20.34
N ARG A 36 -9.41 2.98 21.06
CA ARG A 36 -9.48 2.85 22.53
C ARG A 36 -9.64 1.39 22.91
N VAL A 37 -8.71 0.87 23.71
CA VAL A 37 -8.75 -0.49 24.25
C VAL A 37 -8.53 -0.40 25.76
N GLY A 38 -9.60 -0.54 26.54
CA GLY A 38 -9.58 -0.17 27.95
C GLY A 38 -9.17 1.29 28.12
N GLU A 39 -8.14 1.54 28.93
CA GLU A 39 -7.58 2.88 29.15
C GLU A 39 -6.53 3.30 28.10
N GLN A 40 -6.10 2.38 27.24
CA GLN A 40 -5.04 2.62 26.28
C GLN A 40 -5.55 3.19 24.96
N THR A 41 -4.68 3.94 24.28
CA THR A 41 -4.86 4.34 22.89
C THR A 41 -3.87 3.59 22.03
N VAL A 42 -4.39 2.80 21.09
CA VAL A 42 -3.61 1.88 20.25
C VAL A 42 -3.75 2.30 18.79
N SER A 43 -2.64 2.24 18.04
CA SER A 43 -2.64 2.37 16.59
C SER A 43 -2.41 0.99 15.98
N ALA A 44 -3.25 0.61 15.02
CA ALA A 44 -3.21 -0.66 14.32
C ALA A 44 -3.47 -0.44 12.83
N ARG A 45 -2.49 -0.78 11.99
CA ARG A 45 -2.62 -0.70 10.52
C ARG A 45 -3.85 -1.48 10.04
N PRO A 46 -4.59 -1.00 9.04
CA PRO A 46 -5.77 -1.68 8.56
C PRO A 46 -5.40 -3.02 7.90
N MET A 47 -6.26 -4.02 8.07
CA MET A 47 -6.23 -5.22 7.25
C MET A 47 -6.65 -4.95 5.81
N PHE A 48 -6.18 -5.81 4.91
CA PHE A 48 -6.61 -5.80 3.52
C PHE A 48 -7.98 -6.46 3.42
N ARG A 49 -8.85 -5.87 2.61
CA ARG A 49 -10.16 -6.44 2.33
C ARG A 49 -10.51 -6.20 0.88
N ILE A 50 -10.69 -7.26 0.10
CA ILE A 50 -11.23 -7.20 -1.27
C ILE A 50 -12.34 -8.24 -1.45
N ASN A 51 -13.36 -7.92 -2.25
CA ASN A 51 -14.42 -8.85 -2.56
C ASN A 51 -13.84 -10.18 -3.07
N MET A 52 -14.38 -11.30 -2.60
CA MET A 52 -13.88 -12.64 -2.93
C MET A 52 -12.43 -12.94 -2.48
N GLY A 53 -11.81 -12.08 -1.67
CA GLY A 53 -10.50 -12.34 -1.07
C GLY A 53 -10.53 -13.41 0.04
N HIS A 54 -9.37 -13.68 0.62
CA HIS A 54 -9.18 -14.76 1.61
C HIS A 54 -10.07 -14.66 2.87
N ASN A 55 -10.42 -13.45 3.33
CA ASN A 55 -11.34 -13.24 4.45
C ASN A 55 -12.82 -13.05 4.03
N HIS A 56 -13.18 -13.42 2.79
CA HIS A 56 -14.54 -13.23 2.28
C HIS A 56 -15.57 -14.11 2.97
N ALA A 57 -15.22 -15.35 3.32
CA ALA A 57 -16.10 -16.25 4.07
C ALA A 57 -16.44 -15.65 5.44
N ALA A 58 -15.43 -15.14 6.14
CA ALA A 58 -15.57 -14.48 7.43
C ALA A 58 -16.41 -13.19 7.32
N MET A 59 -16.16 -12.35 6.30
CA MET A 59 -17.04 -11.20 6.01
C MET A 59 -18.49 -11.64 5.82
N LYS A 60 -18.74 -12.70 5.04
CA LYS A 60 -20.10 -13.19 4.77
C LYS A 60 -20.82 -13.67 6.03
N SER A 61 -20.13 -14.39 6.92
CA SER A 61 -20.74 -14.86 8.17
C SER A 61 -21.13 -13.71 9.11
N HIS A 62 -20.39 -12.60 9.06
CA HIS A 62 -20.65 -11.42 9.90
C HIS A 62 -21.46 -10.31 9.21
N ALA A 63 -21.84 -10.46 7.93
CA ALA A 63 -22.32 -9.35 7.12
C ALA A 63 -23.52 -8.59 7.73
N LYS A 64 -24.56 -9.31 8.18
CA LYS A 64 -25.76 -8.71 8.78
C LYS A 64 -25.45 -7.97 10.09
N GLU A 65 -24.63 -8.58 10.93
CA GLU A 65 -24.22 -7.98 12.20
C GLU A 65 -23.36 -6.74 11.96
N LEU A 66 -22.35 -6.85 11.10
CA LEU A 66 -21.47 -5.76 10.72
C LEU A 66 -22.22 -4.58 10.09
N ASP A 67 -23.21 -4.83 9.24
CA ASP A 67 -24.09 -3.79 8.69
C ASP A 67 -24.88 -3.08 9.81
N GLY A 68 -25.38 -3.83 10.81
CA GLY A 68 -26.04 -3.27 11.98
C GLY A 68 -25.09 -2.47 12.88
N ILE A 69 -23.85 -2.93 13.07
CA ILE A 69 -22.78 -2.21 13.79
C ILE A 69 -22.47 -0.89 13.10
N ALA A 70 -22.22 -0.94 11.78
CA ALA A 70 -21.90 0.22 10.95
C ALA A 70 -23.02 1.26 10.95
N ALA A 71 -24.28 0.82 10.80
CA ALA A 71 -25.43 1.72 10.83
C ALA A 71 -25.53 2.52 12.15
N ARG A 72 -25.25 1.89 13.31
CA ARG A 72 -25.29 2.59 14.61
C ARG A 72 -24.21 3.67 14.77
N VAL A 73 -23.14 3.60 14.00
CA VAL A 73 -22.09 4.64 13.97
C VAL A 73 -22.16 5.53 12.73
N GLY A 74 -23.26 5.47 11.98
CA GLY A 74 -23.52 6.30 10.80
C GLY A 74 -22.60 5.99 9.63
N VAL A 75 -22.19 4.73 9.46
CA VAL A 75 -21.29 4.26 8.39
C VAL A 75 -22.04 3.30 7.45
N ASN A 76 -21.75 3.37 6.16
CA ASN A 76 -22.22 2.39 5.18
C ASN A 76 -21.49 1.05 5.34
N GLY A 77 -22.18 0.05 5.93
CA GLY A 77 -21.63 -1.29 6.15
C GLY A 77 -21.16 -1.99 4.88
N TYR A 78 -21.84 -1.80 3.75
CA TYR A 78 -21.40 -2.36 2.46
C TYR A 78 -20.00 -1.84 2.06
N GLY A 79 -19.75 -0.54 2.21
CA GLY A 79 -18.44 0.05 1.89
C GLY A 79 -17.31 -0.55 2.73
N VAL A 80 -17.57 -0.81 4.02
CA VAL A 80 -16.61 -1.46 4.92
C VAL A 80 -16.36 -2.91 4.51
N ARG A 81 -17.44 -3.67 4.26
CA ARG A 81 -17.35 -5.08 3.86
C ARG A 81 -16.65 -5.27 2.52
N MET A 82 -16.73 -4.30 1.62
CA MET A 82 -16.11 -4.39 0.31
C MET A 82 -14.68 -3.85 0.26
N GLY A 83 -14.23 -3.16 1.32
CA GLY A 83 -12.90 -2.58 1.41
C GLY A 83 -12.79 -1.15 0.86
N PHE A 84 -13.92 -0.49 0.60
CA PHE A 84 -13.98 0.83 -0.05
C PHE A 84 -14.18 1.98 0.94
N ALA A 85 -14.30 1.67 2.23
CA ALA A 85 -14.49 2.66 3.28
C ALA A 85 -13.26 3.59 3.41
N GLY A 86 -13.55 4.87 3.62
CA GLY A 86 -12.51 5.83 4.00
C GLY A 86 -11.98 5.57 5.41
N ALA A 87 -10.81 6.13 5.74
CA ALA A 87 -10.15 5.95 7.03
C ALA A 87 -11.07 6.25 8.24
N GLY A 88 -11.86 7.34 8.19
CA GLY A 88 -12.76 7.71 9.28
C GLY A 88 -13.88 6.69 9.52
N ASP A 89 -14.44 6.13 8.47
CA ASP A 89 -15.50 5.12 8.53
C ASP A 89 -14.96 3.78 9.01
N LEU A 90 -13.80 3.36 8.48
CA LEU A 90 -13.11 2.16 8.92
C LEU A 90 -12.77 2.23 10.41
N ARG A 91 -12.28 3.40 10.88
CA ARG A 91 -11.95 3.64 12.29
C ARG A 91 -13.19 3.53 13.17
N LYS A 92 -14.30 4.19 12.81
CA LYS A 92 -15.56 4.13 13.56
C LYS A 92 -16.07 2.70 13.72
N VAL A 93 -16.07 1.92 12.63
CA VAL A 93 -16.57 0.54 12.68
C VAL A 93 -15.63 -0.38 13.46
N THR A 94 -14.32 -0.22 13.29
CA THR A 94 -13.33 -0.98 14.09
C THR A 94 -13.47 -0.66 15.57
N GLN A 95 -13.61 0.61 15.96
CA GLN A 95 -13.86 0.98 17.35
C GLN A 95 -15.18 0.37 17.87
N ALA A 96 -16.26 0.42 17.07
CA ALA A 96 -17.55 -0.14 17.47
C ALA A 96 -17.53 -1.67 17.62
N LEU A 97 -16.60 -2.37 16.97
CA LEU A 97 -16.35 -3.79 17.21
C LEU A 97 -15.64 -4.02 18.54
N ILE A 98 -14.62 -3.22 18.85
CA ILE A 98 -13.90 -3.25 20.14
C ILE A 98 -14.86 -2.97 21.29
N ASP A 99 -15.67 -1.91 21.19
CA ASP A 99 -16.63 -1.50 22.22
C ASP A 99 -17.70 -2.56 22.52
N ARG A 100 -17.97 -3.45 21.55
CA ARG A 100 -18.88 -4.59 21.70
C ARG A 100 -18.21 -5.85 22.23
N GLY A 101 -16.93 -5.80 22.56
CA GLY A 101 -16.18 -6.94 23.09
C GLY A 101 -15.76 -7.95 22.03
N HIS A 102 -15.73 -7.57 20.75
CA HIS A 102 -15.28 -8.47 19.68
C HIS A 102 -13.76 -8.56 19.53
N LEU A 103 -13.00 -7.77 20.31
CA LEU A 103 -11.55 -7.90 20.36
C LEU A 103 -11.18 -9.26 20.99
N PRO A 104 -10.53 -10.20 20.26
CA PRO A 104 -10.27 -11.55 20.78
C PRO A 104 -9.50 -11.52 22.11
N PRO A 105 -9.82 -12.36 23.11
CA PRO A 105 -9.09 -12.41 24.38
C PRO A 105 -7.61 -12.80 24.17
N GLY A 106 -6.67 -12.26 24.97
CA GLY A 106 -5.22 -12.57 24.81
C GLY A 106 -4.80 -13.90 25.44
N PRO A 107 -3.60 -14.51 25.17
CA PRO A 107 -2.41 -14.12 24.34
C PRO A 107 -2.13 -15.07 23.11
N PRO A 108 -1.14 -14.85 22.19
CA PRO A 108 -0.04 -13.87 22.13
C PRO A 108 -0.26 -12.67 21.18
N GLY A 109 0.49 -11.59 21.42
CA GLY A 109 0.53 -10.39 20.57
C GLY A 109 0.24 -9.07 21.31
N THR A 110 0.62 -7.96 20.71
CA THR A 110 0.26 -6.59 21.11
C THR A 110 -1.22 -6.30 20.83
N GLU A 111 -1.79 -5.29 21.49
CA GLU A 111 -3.17 -4.86 21.18
C GLU A 111 -3.38 -4.51 19.71
N ALA A 112 -2.34 -3.98 19.04
CA ALA A 112 -2.40 -3.68 17.62
C ALA A 112 -2.56 -4.95 16.76
N GLU A 113 -1.91 -6.05 17.14
CA GLU A 113 -2.05 -7.35 16.47
C GLU A 113 -3.43 -7.96 16.70
N ARG A 114 -3.98 -7.84 17.92
CA ARG A 114 -5.36 -8.27 18.23
C ARG A 114 -6.40 -7.49 17.42
N ILE A 115 -6.22 -6.19 17.25
CA ILE A 115 -7.10 -5.36 16.40
C ILE A 115 -7.03 -5.83 14.94
N ARG A 116 -5.83 -6.14 14.42
CA ARG A 116 -5.66 -6.67 13.06
C ARG A 116 -6.30 -8.05 12.89
N GLN A 117 -6.13 -8.94 13.88
CA GLN A 117 -6.80 -10.24 13.89
C GLN A 117 -8.32 -10.09 13.86
N MET A 118 -8.87 -9.22 14.72
CA MET A 118 -10.31 -8.90 14.73
C MET A 118 -10.76 -8.36 13.36
N GLN A 119 -10.04 -7.42 12.76
CA GLN A 119 -10.36 -6.90 11.43
C GLN A 119 -10.39 -8.00 10.37
N TRP A 120 -9.44 -8.93 10.41
CA TRP A 120 -9.41 -10.09 9.51
C TRP A 120 -10.63 -11.01 9.69
N GLU A 121 -10.89 -11.43 10.92
CA GLU A 121 -12.00 -12.32 11.30
C GLU A 121 -13.37 -11.71 10.99
N TRP A 122 -13.50 -10.39 11.07
CA TRP A 122 -14.73 -9.67 10.74
C TRP A 122 -14.82 -9.25 9.28
N GLY A 123 -13.79 -9.50 8.48
CA GLY A 123 -13.75 -9.09 7.08
C GLY A 123 -13.80 -7.57 6.90
N VAL A 124 -13.19 -6.82 7.82
CA VAL A 124 -13.09 -5.36 7.86
C VAL A 124 -11.71 -4.95 7.40
N GLY A 125 -11.62 -3.98 6.49
CA GLY A 125 -10.34 -3.52 5.99
C GLY A 125 -10.46 -2.52 4.85
N VAL A 126 -9.36 -2.34 4.13
CA VAL A 126 -9.26 -1.47 2.95
C VAL A 126 -8.60 -2.23 1.80
N ASP A 127 -9.15 -2.12 0.60
CA ASP A 127 -8.53 -2.70 -0.60
C ASP A 127 -7.37 -1.82 -1.11
N CYS A 128 -6.62 -2.33 -2.09
CA CYS A 128 -5.48 -1.60 -2.65
C CYS A 128 -5.92 -0.35 -3.43
N ALA A 129 -7.08 -0.37 -4.09
CA ALA A 129 -7.57 0.73 -4.91
C ALA A 129 -8.11 1.91 -4.06
N ALA A 130 -8.83 1.64 -2.98
CA ALA A 130 -9.34 2.63 -2.05
C ALA A 130 -8.18 3.31 -1.33
N TYR A 131 -7.21 2.55 -0.82
CA TYR A 131 -6.02 3.12 -0.20
C TYR A 131 -5.22 3.97 -1.20
N THR A 132 -4.87 3.41 -2.37
CA THR A 132 -4.10 4.12 -3.40
C THR A 132 -4.82 5.39 -3.86
N GLY A 133 -6.15 5.35 -4.00
CA GLY A 133 -6.94 6.52 -4.36
C GLY A 133 -6.96 7.60 -3.29
N ALA A 134 -7.04 7.23 -2.01
CA ALA A 134 -6.93 8.19 -0.91
C ALA A 134 -5.52 8.82 -0.86
N ALA A 135 -4.48 8.00 -0.99
CA ALA A 135 -3.09 8.43 -1.03
C ALA A 135 -2.79 9.36 -2.21
N LEU A 136 -3.25 9.02 -3.41
CA LEU A 136 -3.10 9.86 -4.61
C LEU A 136 -3.85 11.20 -4.47
N THR A 137 -5.07 11.18 -3.94
CA THR A 137 -5.85 12.40 -3.65
C THR A 137 -5.09 13.31 -2.68
N ALA A 138 -4.53 12.75 -1.62
CA ALA A 138 -3.72 13.50 -0.66
C ALA A 138 -2.44 14.05 -1.30
N ALA A 139 -1.70 13.22 -2.04
CA ALA A 139 -0.46 13.61 -2.70
C ALA A 139 -0.64 14.78 -3.67
N THR A 140 -1.71 14.75 -4.45
CA THR A 140 -1.99 15.73 -5.51
C THR A 140 -2.81 16.92 -5.04
N GLY A 141 -3.58 16.78 -3.95
CA GLY A 141 -4.62 17.72 -3.54
C GLY A 141 -5.83 17.77 -4.48
N LYS A 142 -5.93 16.85 -5.45
CA LYS A 142 -7.02 16.79 -6.42
C LYS A 142 -8.03 15.72 -6.02
N SER A 143 -9.32 16.00 -6.21
CA SER A 143 -10.36 14.99 -6.01
C SER A 143 -10.26 13.86 -7.03
N ARG A 144 -10.83 12.69 -6.72
CA ARG A 144 -10.94 11.56 -7.66
C ARG A 144 -11.56 11.97 -8.99
N HIS A 145 -12.64 12.76 -8.95
CA HIS A 145 -13.29 13.29 -10.14
C HIS A 145 -12.36 14.20 -10.97
N ALA A 146 -11.59 15.08 -10.31
CA ALA A 146 -10.62 15.94 -11.00
C ALA A 146 -9.45 15.16 -11.62
N LEU A 147 -9.19 13.94 -11.14
CA LEU A 147 -8.24 12.99 -11.71
C LEU A 147 -8.88 12.07 -12.78
N GLY A 148 -10.18 12.21 -13.05
CA GLY A 148 -10.91 11.31 -13.95
C GLY A 148 -10.97 9.86 -13.46
N LEU A 149 -10.90 9.65 -12.15
CA LEU A 149 -11.02 8.33 -11.52
C LEU A 149 -12.48 8.00 -11.24
N ALA A 150 -12.82 6.72 -11.33
CA ALA A 150 -14.13 6.21 -10.95
C ALA A 150 -14.38 6.39 -9.44
N PRO A 151 -15.63 6.28 -8.97
CA PRO A 151 -15.95 6.24 -7.55
C PRO A 151 -15.17 5.13 -6.81
N ALA A 152 -15.00 5.29 -5.49
CA ALA A 152 -14.41 4.24 -4.65
C ALA A 152 -15.18 2.94 -4.80
N GLY A 153 -14.47 1.82 -4.95
CA GLY A 153 -15.04 0.49 -5.18
C GLY A 153 -15.35 0.11 -6.62
N MET A 154 -15.34 1.08 -7.54
CA MET A 154 -15.44 0.84 -8.99
C MET A 154 -14.12 1.13 -9.72
N GLU A 155 -13.16 1.75 -9.03
CA GLU A 155 -11.85 2.07 -9.58
C GLU A 155 -10.91 0.88 -9.44
N ALA A 156 -10.27 0.52 -10.55
CA ALA A 156 -9.28 -0.54 -10.61
C ALA A 156 -7.88 -0.01 -11.01
N PHE A 157 -7.76 1.30 -11.25
CA PHE A 157 -6.63 1.98 -11.89
C PHE A 157 -6.23 1.34 -13.22
N ARG A 158 -7.20 0.69 -13.87
CA ARG A 158 -7.02 0.12 -15.21
C ARG A 158 -7.18 1.24 -16.23
N ASN A 159 -6.34 1.21 -17.25
CA ASN A 159 -6.32 2.19 -18.33
C ASN A 159 -5.88 3.62 -17.93
N LEU A 160 -5.02 3.78 -16.92
CA LEU A 160 -4.42 5.10 -16.63
C LEU A 160 -3.61 5.66 -17.80
N ASP A 161 -3.14 4.81 -18.71
CA ASP A 161 -2.50 5.18 -19.99
C ASP A 161 -3.44 5.95 -20.92
N LYS A 162 -4.75 5.68 -20.86
CA LYS A 162 -5.79 6.35 -21.64
C LYS A 162 -6.41 7.53 -20.89
N ASN A 163 -6.14 7.67 -19.59
CA ASN A 163 -6.63 8.78 -18.80
C ASN A 163 -5.77 10.04 -19.04
N ARG A 164 -6.36 11.07 -19.67
CA ARG A 164 -5.67 12.33 -20.00
C ARG A 164 -5.03 13.05 -18.80
N HIS A 165 -5.52 12.81 -17.59
CA HIS A 165 -5.04 13.40 -16.34
C HIS A 165 -3.75 12.74 -15.82
N PHE A 166 -3.25 11.69 -16.49
CA PHE A 166 -2.01 11.00 -16.12
C PHE A 166 -1.00 11.02 -17.26
N SER A 167 0.27 10.97 -16.88
CA SER A 167 1.40 10.66 -17.76
C SER A 167 1.99 9.33 -17.31
N LYS A 168 2.21 8.40 -18.25
CA LYS A 168 3.03 7.22 -17.98
C LYS A 168 4.48 7.66 -17.82
N VAL A 169 5.16 7.17 -16.79
CA VAL A 169 6.58 7.44 -16.51
C VAL A 169 7.35 6.12 -16.44
N SER A 170 8.65 6.19 -16.71
CA SER A 170 9.52 5.02 -16.58
C SER A 170 9.76 4.67 -15.11
N PRO A 171 10.13 3.42 -14.77
CA PRO A 171 10.57 3.07 -13.41
C PRO A 171 11.72 3.95 -12.89
N VAL A 172 12.60 4.42 -13.77
CA VAL A 172 13.74 5.27 -13.37
C VAL A 172 13.30 6.69 -13.02
N ASP A 173 12.15 7.14 -13.54
CA ASP A 173 11.62 8.50 -13.37
C ASP A 173 10.53 8.62 -12.31
N VAL A 174 10.15 7.53 -11.64
CA VAL A 174 9.11 7.56 -10.59
C VAL A 174 9.50 8.51 -9.45
N ARG A 175 8.50 9.14 -8.86
CA ARG A 175 8.62 10.10 -7.76
C ARG A 175 7.57 9.83 -6.71
N THR A 176 7.78 10.42 -5.54
CA THR A 176 6.82 10.37 -4.44
C THR A 176 5.44 10.87 -4.90
N GLY A 177 4.41 10.04 -4.69
CA GLY A 177 3.03 10.30 -5.10
C GLY A 177 2.64 9.77 -6.49
N ASP A 178 3.55 9.18 -7.26
CA ASP A 178 3.19 8.44 -8.49
C ASP A 178 2.51 7.11 -8.12
N VAL A 179 1.61 6.62 -8.99
CA VAL A 179 0.96 5.31 -8.83
C VAL A 179 1.68 4.28 -9.68
N ILE A 180 1.98 3.10 -9.13
CA ILE A 180 2.38 1.94 -9.91
C ILE A 180 1.22 0.96 -9.95
N THR A 181 0.90 0.48 -11.14
CA THR A 181 -0.11 -0.55 -11.38
C THR A 181 0.58 -1.83 -11.83
N LEU A 182 0.14 -2.95 -11.29
CA LEU A 182 0.63 -4.29 -11.59
C LEU A 182 -0.53 -5.12 -12.15
N ASP A 183 -0.28 -5.84 -13.24
CA ASP A 183 -1.18 -6.87 -13.72
C ASP A 183 -0.84 -8.18 -13.00
N ALA A 184 -1.84 -8.82 -12.41
CA ALA A 184 -1.61 -10.08 -11.74
C ALA A 184 -1.41 -11.20 -12.76
N VAL A 185 -0.55 -12.15 -12.42
CA VAL A 185 -0.34 -13.35 -13.26
C VAL A 185 -1.58 -14.25 -13.22
N ASN A 186 -2.27 -14.32 -12.06
CA ASN A 186 -3.35 -15.29 -11.81
C ASN A 186 -4.63 -14.69 -11.17
N ASP A 187 -4.68 -13.37 -10.92
CA ASP A 187 -5.65 -12.77 -9.98
C ASP A 187 -6.10 -11.34 -10.36
N TYR A 188 -6.65 -10.59 -9.40
CA TYR A 188 -6.87 -9.15 -9.50
C TYR A 188 -5.53 -8.40 -9.53
N GLY A 189 -5.32 -7.54 -10.53
CA GLY A 189 -4.17 -6.64 -10.55
C GLY A 189 -4.05 -5.78 -9.28
N HIS A 190 -2.87 -5.23 -9.06
CA HIS A 190 -2.52 -4.55 -7.82
C HIS A 190 -2.06 -3.11 -8.05
N ASN A 191 -2.30 -2.24 -7.07
CA ASN A 191 -2.00 -0.82 -7.17
C ASN A 191 -1.29 -0.34 -5.91
N VAL A 192 -0.22 0.43 -6.10
CA VAL A 192 0.58 1.00 -5.01
C VAL A 192 0.87 2.48 -5.27
N ILE A 193 1.19 3.20 -4.19
CA ILE A 193 1.64 4.59 -4.26
C ILE A 193 3.14 4.66 -3.95
N VAL A 194 3.91 5.35 -4.77
CA VAL A 194 5.35 5.55 -4.57
C VAL A 194 5.57 6.51 -3.42
N ARG A 195 6.35 6.09 -2.41
CA ARG A 195 6.77 6.92 -1.29
C ARG A 195 8.10 7.62 -1.53
N GLY A 196 8.95 7.03 -2.36
CA GLY A 196 10.23 7.60 -2.71
C GLY A 196 11.00 6.71 -3.65
N ARG A 197 12.02 7.32 -4.27
CA ARG A 197 12.96 6.62 -5.14
C ARG A 197 14.35 7.21 -4.95
N SER A 198 15.34 6.34 -4.82
CA SER A 198 16.76 6.71 -4.78
C SER A 198 17.56 5.80 -5.70
N VAL A 199 18.76 6.23 -6.09
CA VAL A 199 19.74 5.31 -6.70
C VAL A 199 20.54 4.69 -5.57
N ALA A 200 20.71 3.37 -5.56
CA ALA A 200 21.54 2.68 -4.59
C ALA A 200 23.02 2.95 -4.90
N ASP A 201 23.68 3.69 -4.01
CA ASP A 201 25.13 3.79 -4.00
C ASP A 201 25.78 2.47 -3.54
N PRO A 202 27.12 2.31 -3.67
CA PRO A 202 27.80 1.08 -3.28
C PRO A 202 27.58 0.68 -1.82
N ALA A 203 27.43 1.64 -0.90
CA ALA A 203 27.19 1.35 0.52
C ALA A 203 25.79 0.78 0.74
N LYS A 204 24.78 1.34 0.07
CA LYS A 204 23.40 0.84 0.08
C LYS A 204 23.31 -0.55 -0.56
N GLN A 205 24.00 -0.77 -1.68
CA GLN A 205 24.08 -2.09 -2.32
C GLN A 205 24.72 -3.11 -1.39
N ALA A 206 25.87 -2.79 -0.77
CA ALA A 206 26.54 -3.68 0.18
C ALA A 206 25.65 -4.01 1.39
N ALA A 207 24.95 -3.03 1.96
CA ALA A 207 24.04 -3.25 3.08
C ALA A 207 22.84 -4.16 2.69
N LEU A 208 22.28 -3.98 1.49
CA LEU A 208 21.20 -4.83 0.98
C LEU A 208 21.70 -6.25 0.69
N THR A 209 22.89 -6.42 0.10
CA THR A 209 23.51 -7.73 -0.12
C THR A 209 23.85 -8.43 1.19
N GLN A 210 24.29 -7.69 2.22
CA GLN A 210 24.54 -8.28 3.53
C GLN A 210 23.25 -8.81 4.17
N ALA A 211 22.14 -8.09 4.03
CA ALA A 211 20.84 -8.53 4.52
C ALA A 211 20.24 -9.67 3.68
N HIS A 212 20.49 -9.67 2.37
CA HIS A 212 19.96 -10.63 1.40
C HIS A 212 21.04 -10.98 0.37
N PRO A 213 21.87 -12.02 0.62
CA PRO A 213 23.02 -12.37 -0.22
C PRO A 213 22.69 -12.61 -1.70
N GLU A 214 21.46 -13.02 -2.02
CA GLU A 214 20.96 -13.24 -3.37
C GLU A 214 21.02 -11.95 -4.23
N LEU A 215 20.96 -10.78 -3.60
CA LEU A 215 21.11 -9.50 -4.28
C LEU A 215 22.53 -9.23 -4.78
N GLY A 216 23.54 -9.97 -4.31
CA GLY A 216 24.93 -9.80 -4.77
C GLY A 216 25.08 -10.01 -6.28
N ALA A 217 24.43 -11.04 -6.82
CA ALA A 217 24.41 -11.29 -8.26
C ALA A 217 23.54 -10.28 -9.02
N PHE A 218 22.47 -9.77 -8.39
CA PHE A 218 21.62 -8.73 -8.96
C PHE A 218 22.39 -7.42 -9.14
N PHE A 219 23.14 -6.99 -8.12
CA PHE A 219 23.94 -5.76 -8.13
C PHE A 219 25.25 -5.85 -8.94
N ALA A 220 25.60 -7.03 -9.46
CA ALA A 220 26.79 -7.20 -10.28
C ALA A 220 26.68 -6.55 -11.67
N SER A 221 25.48 -6.10 -12.08
CA SER A 221 25.29 -5.39 -13.34
C SER A 221 25.87 -3.96 -13.27
N ALA A 222 26.25 -3.41 -14.41
CA ALA A 222 26.87 -2.08 -14.50
C ALA A 222 25.86 -0.92 -14.36
N GLY A 223 24.55 -1.21 -14.33
CA GLY A 223 23.51 -0.19 -14.36
C GLY A 223 23.26 0.50 -13.03
N PRO A 224 22.69 1.71 -13.04
CA PRO A 224 22.06 2.27 -11.85
C PRO A 224 20.96 1.33 -11.32
N HIS A 225 20.97 1.12 -10.00
CA HIS A 225 19.94 0.36 -9.29
C HIS A 225 19.03 1.33 -8.56
N HIS A 226 17.75 1.32 -8.88
CA HIS A 226 16.75 2.26 -8.35
C HIS A 226 15.99 1.58 -7.21
N VAL A 227 16.21 2.05 -5.98
CA VAL A 227 15.42 1.62 -4.82
C VAL A 227 14.14 2.43 -4.79
N ILE A 228 13.01 1.76 -4.87
CA ILE A 228 11.67 2.34 -4.92
C ILE A 228 10.92 1.87 -3.67
N GLU A 229 10.56 2.80 -2.81
CA GLU A 229 9.70 2.54 -1.65
C GLU A 229 8.26 2.76 -2.07
N VAL A 230 7.38 1.81 -1.78
CA VAL A 230 5.96 1.89 -2.10
C VAL A 230 5.10 1.57 -0.90
N ASP A 231 3.94 2.19 -0.86
CA ASP A 231 2.87 1.86 0.07
C ASP A 231 1.83 1.01 -0.63
N SER A 232 1.48 -0.11 0.00
CA SER A 232 0.68 -1.16 -0.58
C SER A 232 -0.28 -1.74 0.46
N SER A 233 -1.45 -2.21 0.04
CA SER A 233 -2.34 -3.05 0.85
C SER A 233 -2.41 -4.44 0.20
N TRP A 234 -1.84 -5.45 0.86
CA TRP A 234 -1.76 -6.82 0.32
C TRP A 234 -2.72 -7.75 1.02
N GLY A 235 -3.29 -8.72 0.29
CA GLY A 235 -3.99 -9.83 0.89
C GLY A 235 -3.10 -10.60 1.86
N ALA A 236 -3.71 -11.15 2.92
CA ALA A 236 -2.99 -11.96 3.89
C ALA A 236 -2.71 -13.39 3.39
N GLY A 237 -3.25 -13.78 2.24
CA GLY A 237 -3.08 -15.11 1.70
C GLY A 237 -3.60 -16.20 2.65
N SER A 238 -2.95 -17.36 2.58
CA SER A 238 -3.04 -18.43 3.57
C SER A 238 -2.29 -18.11 4.88
N ASP A 239 -1.47 -17.05 4.91
CA ASP A 239 -0.58 -16.74 6.03
C ASP A 239 -1.31 -16.04 7.20
N GLY A 240 -2.56 -15.64 6.99
CA GLY A 240 -3.44 -15.12 8.04
C GLY A 240 -3.14 -13.68 8.46
N ALA A 241 -3.85 -13.19 9.47
CA ALA A 241 -3.93 -11.76 9.77
C ALA A 241 -2.60 -11.08 10.13
N SER A 242 -1.59 -11.84 10.56
CA SER A 242 -0.25 -11.33 10.86
C SER A 242 0.42 -10.72 9.61
N TYR A 243 0.14 -11.29 8.44
CA TYR A 243 0.82 -10.97 7.19
C TYR A 243 0.19 -9.82 6.38
N GLY A 244 -1.14 -9.86 6.22
CA GLY A 244 -1.85 -9.00 5.27
C GLY A 244 -2.12 -7.58 5.75
N GLY A 245 -2.68 -6.78 4.86
CA GLY A 245 -3.00 -5.38 5.10
C GLY A 245 -1.95 -4.41 4.59
N PHE A 246 -2.08 -3.19 5.09
CA PHE A 246 -1.25 -2.09 4.65
C PHE A 246 0.20 -2.24 5.13
N ARG A 247 1.17 -2.04 4.23
CA ARG A 247 2.60 -1.99 4.55
C ARG A 247 3.39 -1.18 3.54
N THR A 248 4.59 -0.78 3.96
CA THR A 248 5.61 -0.24 3.06
C THR A 248 6.51 -1.38 2.58
N ASP A 249 6.66 -1.49 1.27
CA ASP A 249 7.55 -2.45 0.62
C ASP A 249 8.66 -1.72 -0.16
N THR A 250 9.76 -2.44 -0.37
CA THR A 250 10.91 -1.95 -1.11
C THR A 250 11.10 -2.79 -2.36
N TRP A 251 11.16 -2.14 -3.50
CA TRP A 251 11.49 -2.75 -4.79
C TRP A 251 12.79 -2.16 -5.32
N ILE A 252 13.51 -2.93 -6.12
CA ILE A 252 14.76 -2.50 -6.73
C ILE A 252 14.65 -2.73 -8.23
N TYR A 253 14.85 -1.70 -9.03
CA TYR A 253 14.86 -1.80 -10.48
C TYR A 253 16.28 -1.59 -11.02
N ASP A 254 16.79 -2.55 -11.78
CA ASP A 254 18.07 -2.43 -12.48
C ASP A 254 17.83 -1.81 -13.86
N GLU A 255 18.36 -0.60 -14.07
CA GLU A 255 18.19 0.11 -15.34
C GLU A 255 18.88 -0.61 -16.50
N SER A 256 19.98 -1.33 -16.28
CA SER A 256 20.73 -2.00 -17.35
C SER A 256 20.07 -3.28 -17.81
N THR A 257 19.63 -4.12 -16.88
CA THR A 257 19.02 -5.43 -17.19
C THR A 257 17.50 -5.38 -17.30
N LYS A 258 16.89 -4.27 -16.89
CA LYS A 258 15.43 -4.07 -16.81
C LYS A 258 14.74 -5.05 -15.85
N LYS A 259 15.50 -5.71 -14.97
CA LYS A 259 14.97 -6.62 -13.95
C LYS A 259 14.51 -5.86 -12.72
N TRP A 260 13.57 -6.47 -12.02
CA TRP A 260 13.10 -6.09 -10.71
C TRP A 260 13.62 -7.07 -9.67
N ALA A 261 13.94 -6.57 -8.49
CA ALA A 261 14.05 -7.35 -7.27
C ALA A 261 13.01 -6.84 -6.25
N SER A 262 12.42 -7.75 -5.50
CA SER A 262 11.46 -7.45 -4.44
C SER A 262 11.56 -8.50 -3.34
N PHE A 263 11.15 -8.13 -2.12
CA PHE A 263 11.23 -9.02 -0.98
C PHE A 263 9.96 -9.85 -0.83
N ASP A 264 10.10 -11.17 -0.83
CA ASP A 264 9.02 -12.11 -0.57
C ASP A 264 8.95 -12.36 0.95
N ARG A 265 7.90 -11.84 1.56
CA ARG A 265 7.68 -11.96 3.00
C ARG A 265 6.85 -13.21 3.36
N HIS A 266 6.35 -13.98 2.38
CA HIS A 266 5.62 -15.23 2.63
C HIS A 266 6.53 -16.36 3.12
N VAL A 267 7.85 -16.18 2.98
CA VAL A 267 8.86 -17.12 3.43
C VAL A 267 9.64 -16.53 4.60
N ASP A 268 10.06 -17.40 5.53
CA ASP A 268 10.94 -17.05 6.66
C ASP A 268 12.23 -17.90 6.57
N PRO A 269 13.41 -17.29 6.41
CA PRO A 269 13.66 -15.83 6.31
C PRO A 269 13.06 -15.20 5.05
N ILE A 270 12.85 -13.88 5.08
CA ILE A 270 12.34 -13.08 3.94
C ILE A 270 13.20 -13.36 2.70
N GLY A 271 12.56 -13.83 1.63
CA GLY A 271 13.18 -14.18 0.36
C GLY A 271 13.32 -12.99 -0.58
N VAL A 272 14.01 -13.21 -1.70
CA VAL A 272 14.15 -12.24 -2.78
C VAL A 272 13.60 -12.83 -4.08
N ASN A 273 12.63 -12.15 -4.69
CA ASN A 273 12.15 -12.44 -6.02
C ASN A 273 12.84 -11.52 -7.02
N ILE A 274 13.52 -12.11 -8.03
CA ILE A 274 14.11 -11.40 -9.16
C ILE A 274 13.36 -11.77 -10.43
N SER A 275 12.83 -10.78 -11.14
CA SER A 275 11.96 -11.01 -12.30
C SER A 275 12.14 -9.94 -13.38
N PHE A 276 11.93 -10.34 -14.64
CA PHE A 276 11.79 -9.40 -15.76
C PHE A 276 10.38 -8.81 -15.87
N ALA A 277 9.38 -9.53 -15.35
CA ALA A 277 7.99 -9.15 -15.53
C ALA A 277 7.62 -7.93 -14.69
N GLY A 278 8.09 -7.87 -13.44
CA GLY A 278 7.74 -6.84 -12.48
C GLY A 278 8.12 -7.21 -11.05
N PRO A 279 7.86 -6.33 -10.09
CA PRO A 279 8.09 -6.59 -8.67
C PRO A 279 7.00 -7.49 -8.08
N ALA A 280 7.29 -8.08 -6.91
CA ALA A 280 6.36 -8.85 -6.08
C ALA A 280 5.74 -10.08 -6.78
N GLY A 281 6.37 -10.59 -7.84
CA GLY A 281 5.85 -11.71 -8.62
C GLY A 281 4.76 -11.35 -9.63
N ASP A 282 4.40 -10.07 -9.74
CA ASP A 282 3.41 -9.56 -10.68
C ASP A 282 4.04 -8.93 -11.94
N ILE A 283 3.22 -8.64 -12.94
CA ILE A 283 3.63 -8.00 -14.19
C ILE A 283 3.54 -6.49 -14.00
N PHE A 284 4.63 -5.77 -14.22
CA PHE A 284 4.65 -4.31 -14.20
C PHE A 284 3.87 -3.75 -15.39
N HIS A 285 2.69 -3.21 -15.14
CA HIS A 285 1.87 -2.59 -16.17
C HIS A 285 2.35 -1.16 -16.50
N GLY A 286 2.60 -0.36 -15.46
CA GLY A 286 3.09 1.00 -15.63
C GLY A 286 3.21 1.79 -14.34
N ALA A 287 3.96 2.88 -14.41
CA ALA A 287 3.97 3.93 -13.40
C ALA A 287 3.33 5.19 -13.97
N TYR A 288 2.53 5.89 -13.18
CA TYR A 288 1.66 6.97 -13.63
C TYR A 288 1.75 8.17 -12.70
N ARG A 289 1.98 9.34 -13.30
CA ARG A 289 2.03 10.63 -12.62
C ARG A 289 0.80 11.45 -12.96
N ALA A 290 0.09 11.94 -11.95
CA ALA A 290 -0.98 12.90 -12.17
C ALA A 290 -0.42 14.23 -12.72
N LYS A 291 -1.06 14.76 -13.77
CA LYS A 291 -0.81 16.09 -14.37
C LYS A 291 -1.62 17.14 -13.63
#